data_AF-A0A1Y4KH21-F1
#
_entry.id   AF-A0A1Y4KH21-F1
#
_cell.length_a   1.000
_cell.length_b   1.000
_cell.length_c   1.000
_cell.angle_alpha   90.00
_cell.angle_beta   90.00
_cell.angle_gamma   90.00
#
_symmetry.space_group_name_H-M   'P 1'
#
loop_
_entity.id
_entity.type
_entity.pdbx_description
1 polymer ?
#
loop_
_entity_poly.entity_id
_entity_poly.type
_entity_poly.pdbx_seq_one_letter_code
_entity_poly.pdbx_strand_id
1 'polypeptide(L)'
;MVKGKQKTTVFFTPSAREKIEDTYRSDNCKSQSEFIEKAVEFYLGYLNTKNAGAFLPEVLSTILIGITDDFAQRMGRYLYKVAVEQNLCNHILASDTDMDQRTYELMRGRSVREVNSTNGRISFKEVLDFQKSV
;
A
#
# COMPACT_ATOMS: atom_id res chain seq x y z
N MET A 1 -15.46 22.63 -44.07
CA MET A 1 -15.17 21.25 -43.62
C MET A 1 -13.96 21.30 -42.69
N VAL A 2 -13.99 20.64 -41.54
CA VAL A 2 -12.81 20.51 -40.67
C VAL A 2 -11.86 19.49 -41.31
N LYS A 3 -10.60 19.85 -41.53
CA LYS A 3 -9.61 19.01 -42.21
C LYS A 3 -9.43 17.69 -41.42
N GLY A 4 -9.65 16.54 -42.06
CA GLY A 4 -9.49 15.22 -41.44
C GLY A 4 -10.68 14.69 -40.61
N LYS A 5 -11.82 15.39 -40.56
CA LYS A 5 -13.03 14.91 -39.85
C LYS A 5 -14.20 14.61 -40.79
N GLN A 6 -14.88 13.49 -40.58
CA GLN A 6 -16.11 13.12 -41.28
C GLN A 6 -17.33 13.47 -40.43
N LYS A 7 -18.33 14.13 -41.02
CA LYS A 7 -19.59 14.43 -40.32
C LYS A 7 -20.44 13.16 -40.23
N THR A 8 -20.80 12.77 -39.02
CA THR A 8 -21.66 11.62 -38.73
C THR A 8 -22.80 12.05 -37.82
N THR A 9 -23.98 11.43 -37.98
CA THR A 9 -25.14 11.63 -37.11
C THR A 9 -25.26 10.43 -36.18
N VAL A 10 -25.33 10.68 -34.87
CA VAL A 10 -25.55 9.66 -33.83
C VAL A 10 -26.65 10.13 -32.88
N PHE A 11 -27.40 9.18 -32.33
CA PHE A 11 -28.45 9.46 -31.36
C PHE A 11 -27.92 9.21 -29.94
N PHE A 12 -28.09 10.21 -29.07
CA PHE A 12 -27.82 10.10 -27.64
C PHE A 12 -29.14 10.20 -26.87
N THR A 13 -29.20 9.57 -25.70
CA THR A 13 -30.29 9.86 -24.76
C THR A 13 -30.20 11.32 -24.29
N PRO A 14 -31.32 11.96 -23.89
CA PRO A 14 -31.29 13.33 -23.39
C PRO A 14 -30.30 13.53 -22.24
N SER A 15 -30.28 12.59 -21.30
CA SER A 15 -29.35 12.61 -20.16
C SER A 15 -27.88 12.50 -20.56
N ALA A 16 -27.54 11.66 -21.55
CA ALA A 16 -26.16 11.55 -22.01
C ALA A 16 -25.71 12.83 -22.72
N ARG A 17 -26.61 13.45 -23.50
CA ARG A 17 -26.35 14.70 -24.19
C ARG A 17 -26.09 15.86 -23.23
N GLU A 18 -26.93 16.00 -22.21
CA GLU A 18 -26.78 17.01 -21.15
C GLU A 18 -25.42 16.86 -20.45
N LYS A 19 -25.05 15.64 -20.05
CA LYS A 19 -23.73 15.38 -19.44
C LYS A 19 -22.56 15.75 -20.34
N ILE A 20 -22.65 15.47 -21.64
CA ILE A 20 -21.62 15.87 -22.61
C ILE A 20 -21.52 17.40 -22.67
N GLU A 21 -22.66 18.08 -22.76
CA GLU A 21 -22.75 19.55 -22.80
C GLU A 21 -22.17 20.22 -21.56
N ASP A 22 -22.41 19.66 -20.38
CA ASP A 22 -21.91 20.18 -19.10
C ASP A 22 -20.41 19.92 -18.90
N THR A 23 -19.93 18.76 -19.37
CA THR A 23 -18.60 18.25 -18.97
C THR A 23 -17.51 18.55 -20.00
N TYR A 24 -17.83 18.71 -21.29
CA TYR A 24 -16.75 18.83 -22.29
C TYR A 24 -15.81 20.02 -22.05
N ARG A 25 -16.33 21.12 -21.46
CA ARG A 25 -15.51 22.29 -21.13
C ARG A 25 -14.65 22.09 -19.90
N SER A 26 -15.15 21.37 -18.88
CA SER A 26 -14.37 21.08 -17.68
C SER A 26 -13.23 20.11 -17.95
N ASP A 27 -13.37 19.25 -18.96
CA ASP A 27 -12.30 18.39 -19.50
C ASP A 27 -11.31 19.12 -20.43
N ASN A 28 -11.40 20.45 -20.55
CA ASN A 28 -10.56 21.27 -21.44
C ASN A 28 -10.65 20.84 -22.93
N CYS A 29 -11.76 20.23 -23.35
CA CYS A 29 -12.02 19.95 -24.75
C CYS A 29 -12.53 21.21 -25.46
N LYS A 30 -12.06 21.45 -26.67
CA LYS A 30 -12.44 22.60 -27.51
C LYS A 30 -13.82 22.44 -28.12
N SER A 31 -14.36 21.22 -28.16
CA SER A 31 -15.68 20.91 -28.70
C SER A 31 -16.25 19.62 -28.11
N GLN A 32 -17.57 19.46 -28.17
CA GLN A 32 -18.22 18.19 -27.83
C GLN A 32 -17.72 17.03 -28.71
N SER A 33 -17.40 17.30 -29.98
CA SER A 33 -16.84 16.28 -30.88
C SER A 33 -15.49 15.76 -30.39
N GLU A 34 -14.61 16.63 -29.87
CA GLU A 34 -13.34 16.20 -29.27
C GLU A 34 -13.56 15.35 -28.02
N PHE A 35 -14.50 15.74 -27.17
CA PHE A 35 -14.86 14.97 -25.97
C PHE A 35 -15.42 13.59 -26.34
N ILE A 36 -16.31 13.52 -27.34
CA ILE A 36 -16.88 12.26 -27.84
C ILE A 36 -15.78 11.40 -28.49
N GLU A 37 -14.87 11.98 -29.28
CA GLU A 37 -13.74 11.27 -29.88
C GLU A 37 -12.86 10.63 -28.80
N LYS A 38 -12.47 11.39 -27.76
CA LYS A 38 -11.70 10.85 -26.62
C LYS A 38 -12.44 9.72 -25.89
N ALA A 39 -13.75 9.86 -25.68
CA ALA A 39 -14.57 8.84 -25.03
C ALA A 39 -14.65 7.55 -25.87
N VAL A 40 -14.78 7.68 -27.19
CA VAL A 40 -14.78 6.56 -28.14
C VAL A 40 -13.41 5.89 -28.18
N GLU A 41 -12.33 6.65 -28.28
CA GLU A 41 -10.96 6.13 -28.23
C GLU A 41 -10.68 5.39 -26.91
N PHE A 42 -11.13 5.94 -25.79
CA PHE A 42 -11.03 5.28 -24.49
C PHE A 42 -11.79 3.95 -24.47
N TYR A 43 -13.03 3.91 -24.97
CA TYR A 43 -13.81 2.68 -24.98
C TYR A 43 -13.26 1.64 -25.96
N LEU A 44 -12.78 2.06 -27.13
CA LEU A 44 -12.05 1.20 -28.07
C LEU A 44 -10.75 0.68 -27.45
N GLY A 45 -10.01 1.53 -26.73
CA GLY A 45 -8.86 1.16 -25.93
C GLY A 45 -9.22 0.10 -24.89
N TYR A 46 -10.29 0.31 -24.12
CA TYR A 46 -10.81 -0.66 -23.15
C TYR A 46 -11.15 -2.01 -23.81
N LEU A 47 -11.85 -2.01 -24.95
CA LEU A 47 -12.18 -3.23 -25.69
C LEU A 47 -10.93 -3.93 -26.25
N ASN A 48 -9.96 -3.17 -26.75
CA ASN A 48 -8.67 -3.71 -27.20
C ASN A 48 -7.83 -4.23 -26.03
N THR A 49 -7.91 -3.60 -24.86
CA THR A 49 -7.31 -4.11 -23.62
C THR A 49 -8.06 -5.30 -23.03
N LYS A 50 -9.30 -5.61 -23.42
CA LYS A 50 -9.86 -6.95 -23.12
C LYS A 50 -9.12 -8.05 -23.89
N ASN A 51 -8.52 -7.73 -25.05
CA ASN A 51 -7.64 -8.66 -25.78
C ASN A 51 -6.17 -8.61 -25.30
N ALA A 52 -5.70 -7.49 -24.74
CA ALA A 52 -4.34 -7.36 -24.18
C ALA A 52 -4.25 -7.54 -22.64
N GLY A 53 -5.40 -7.69 -21.98
CA GLY A 53 -5.58 -7.62 -20.52
C GLY A 53 -5.09 -8.85 -19.75
N ALA A 54 -4.58 -9.87 -20.45
CA ALA A 54 -3.82 -10.94 -19.81
C ALA A 54 -2.49 -10.41 -19.22
N PHE A 55 -1.86 -9.41 -19.84
CA PHE A 55 -0.47 -9.07 -19.50
C PHE A 55 -0.30 -7.97 -18.44
N LEU A 56 -1.15 -6.93 -18.42
CA LEU A 56 -0.90 -5.78 -17.53
C LEU A 56 -1.12 -6.12 -16.03
N PRO A 57 -2.19 -6.83 -15.62
CA PRO A 57 -2.33 -7.30 -14.25
C PRO A 57 -1.27 -8.31 -13.85
N GLU A 58 -0.83 -9.18 -14.77
CA GLU A 58 0.20 -10.20 -14.53
C GLU A 58 1.59 -9.58 -14.31
N VAL A 59 1.99 -8.61 -15.14
CA VAL A 59 3.25 -7.87 -14.98
C VAL A 59 3.25 -7.07 -13.68
N LEU A 60 2.15 -6.39 -13.35
CA LEU A 60 2.04 -5.65 -12.09
C LEU A 60 2.12 -6.59 -10.89
N SER A 61 1.43 -7.73 -10.93
CA SER A 61 1.50 -8.76 -9.89
C SER A 61 2.93 -9.27 -9.70
N THR A 62 3.62 -9.57 -10.81
CA THR A 62 5.02 -10.03 -10.80
C THR A 62 5.96 -9.00 -10.18
N ILE A 63 5.79 -7.72 -10.52
CA ILE A 63 6.57 -6.62 -9.93
C ILE A 63 6.29 -6.50 -8.43
N LEU A 64 5.02 -6.54 -8.02
CA LEU A 64 4.64 -6.45 -6.61
C LEU A 64 5.19 -7.63 -5.80
N ILE A 65 5.15 -8.85 -6.33
CA ILE A 65 5.77 -10.03 -5.73
C ILE A 65 7.28 -9.81 -5.61
N GLY A 66 7.96 -9.36 -6.68
CA GLY A 66 9.40 -9.11 -6.64
C GLY A 66 9.82 -8.05 -5.63
N ILE A 67 9.07 -6.95 -5.51
CA ILE A 67 9.30 -5.90 -4.50
C ILE A 67 9.08 -6.47 -3.09
N THR A 68 8.00 -7.23 -2.91
CA THR A 68 7.66 -7.81 -1.60
C THR A 68 8.69 -8.86 -1.18
N ASP A 69 9.19 -9.67 -2.11
CA ASP A 69 10.23 -10.67 -1.87
C ASP A 69 11.57 -10.03 -1.53
N ASP A 70 12.03 -9.01 -2.27
CA ASP A 70 13.25 -8.26 -1.93
C ASP A 70 13.12 -7.59 -0.56
N PHE A 71 11.96 -6.99 -0.28
CA PHE A 71 11.67 -6.40 1.02
C PHE A 71 11.73 -7.46 2.15
N ALA A 72 11.06 -8.60 1.98
CA ALA A 72 11.05 -9.68 2.96
C ALA A 72 12.45 -10.26 3.20
N GLN A 73 13.25 -10.43 2.14
CA GLN A 73 14.64 -10.89 2.27
C GLN A 73 15.50 -9.89 3.03
N ARG A 74 15.40 -8.59 2.71
CA ARG A 74 16.14 -7.54 3.43
C ARG A 74 15.72 -7.48 4.89
N MET A 75 14.43 -7.49 5.18
CA MET A 75 13.91 -7.55 6.53
C MET A 75 14.44 -8.78 7.28
N GLY A 76 14.41 -9.97 6.66
CA GLY A 76 14.92 -11.20 7.27
C GLY A 76 16.40 -11.09 7.66
N ARG A 77 17.23 -10.49 6.80
CA ARG A 77 18.66 -10.24 7.12
C ARG A 77 18.82 -9.25 8.28
N TYR A 78 18.03 -8.19 8.33
CA TYR A 78 18.09 -7.23 9.44
C TYR A 78 17.59 -7.84 10.75
N LEU A 79 16.46 -8.56 10.73
CA LEU A 79 15.94 -9.27 11.89
C LEU A 79 16.93 -10.30 12.42
N TYR A 80 17.64 -11.01 11.54
CA TYR A 80 18.71 -11.92 11.95
C TYR A 80 19.83 -11.19 12.70
N LYS A 81 20.33 -10.07 12.16
CA LYS A 81 21.36 -9.26 12.83
C LYS A 81 20.87 -8.76 14.20
N VAL A 82 19.66 -8.24 14.27
CA VAL A 82 19.04 -7.79 15.53
C VAL A 82 18.88 -8.96 16.51
N ALA A 83 18.50 -10.15 16.05
CA ALA A 83 18.38 -11.32 16.91
C ALA A 83 19.73 -11.76 17.50
N VAL A 84 20.81 -11.69 16.72
CA VAL A 84 22.17 -11.95 17.21
C VAL A 84 22.56 -10.95 18.30
N GLU A 85 22.40 -9.65 18.04
CA GLU A 85 22.72 -8.60 19.02
C GLU A 85 21.84 -8.69 20.26
N GLN A 86 20.53 -8.95 20.11
CA GLN A 86 19.61 -9.14 21.24
C GLN A 86 20.01 -10.35 22.09
N ASN A 87 20.42 -11.45 21.48
CA ASN A 87 20.86 -12.63 22.22
C ASN A 87 22.18 -12.37 22.97
N LEU A 88 23.12 -11.65 22.35
CA LEU A 88 24.35 -11.22 23.01
C LEU A 88 24.05 -10.33 24.22
N CYS A 89 23.18 -9.33 24.05
CA CYS A 89 22.71 -8.49 25.16
C CYS A 89 22.07 -9.31 26.28
N ASN A 90 21.25 -10.31 25.96
CA ASN A 90 20.66 -11.20 26.96
C ASN A 90 21.72 -11.96 27.76
N HIS A 91 22.78 -12.46 27.10
CA HIS A 91 23.89 -13.12 27.80
C HIS A 91 24.67 -12.17 28.70
N ILE A 92 24.93 -10.94 28.25
CA ILE A 92 25.60 -9.92 29.06
C ILE A 92 24.76 -9.58 30.29
N LEU A 93 23.45 -9.31 30.10
CA LEU A 93 22.54 -9.01 31.19
C LEU A 93 22.40 -10.18 32.17
N ALA A 94 22.27 -11.42 31.69
CA ALA A 94 22.21 -12.58 32.58
C ALA A 94 23.52 -12.81 33.36
N SER A 95 24.66 -12.37 32.83
CA SER A 95 25.95 -12.45 33.51
C SER A 95 26.16 -11.32 34.52
N ASP A 96 25.59 -10.14 34.28
CA ASP A 96 25.78 -8.93 35.10
C ASP A 96 24.66 -8.74 36.15
N THR A 97 23.52 -9.40 35.97
CA THR A 97 22.36 -9.30 36.87
C THR A 97 22.13 -10.60 37.63
N ASP A 98 21.78 -10.49 38.92
CA ASP A 98 21.33 -11.61 39.76
C ASP A 98 19.85 -11.96 39.50
N MET A 99 19.46 -12.06 38.22
CA MET A 99 18.09 -12.34 37.83
C MET A 99 17.82 -13.85 37.82
N ASP A 100 16.87 -14.30 38.65
CA ASP A 100 16.40 -15.68 38.64
C ASP A 100 15.36 -15.96 37.53
N GLN A 101 15.16 -17.24 37.23
CA GLN A 101 14.20 -17.69 36.21
C GLN A 101 12.78 -17.20 36.48
N ARG A 102 12.36 -17.14 37.75
CA ARG A 102 11.01 -16.74 38.13
C ARG A 102 10.76 -15.27 37.81
N THR A 103 11.72 -14.41 38.15
CA THR A 103 11.68 -12.98 37.87
C THR A 103 11.66 -12.72 36.37
N TYR A 104 12.48 -13.46 35.60
CA TYR A 104 12.45 -13.40 34.14
C TYR A 104 11.09 -13.77 33.55
N GLU A 105 10.50 -14.90 33.95
CA GLU A 105 9.19 -15.34 33.43
C GLU A 105 8.07 -14.35 33.76
N LEU A 106 8.10 -13.75 34.96
CA LEU A 106 7.15 -12.72 35.36
C LEU A 106 7.28 -11.47 34.49
N MET A 107 8.50 -10.99 34.25
CA MET A 107 8.76 -9.85 33.37
C MET A 107 8.35 -10.14 31.95
N ARG A 108 8.72 -11.30 31.40
CA ARG A 108 8.32 -11.71 30.04
C ARG A 108 6.81 -11.76 29.88
N GLY A 109 6.09 -12.34 30.84
CA GLY A 109 4.63 -12.37 30.81
C GLY A 109 4.00 -10.97 30.87
N ARG A 110 4.62 -10.03 31.60
CA ARG A 110 4.20 -8.62 31.65
C ARG A 110 4.45 -7.91 30.33
N SER A 111 5.65 -8.03 29.76
CA SER A 111 6.00 -7.41 28.48
C SER A 111 5.12 -7.90 27.34
N VAL A 112 4.75 -9.20 27.30
CA VAL A 112 3.79 -9.71 26.31
C VAL A 112 2.43 -9.02 26.45
N ARG A 113 1.92 -8.81 27.66
CA ARG A 113 0.66 -8.10 27.88
C ARG A 113 0.74 -6.66 27.42
N GLU A 114 1.84 -5.97 27.71
CA GLU A 114 2.09 -4.58 27.30
C GLU A 114 2.12 -4.44 25.77
N VAL A 115 2.86 -5.30 25.07
CA VAL A 115 2.90 -5.35 23.60
C VAL A 115 1.49 -5.57 23.05
N ASN A 116 0.72 -6.50 23.63
CA ASN A 116 -0.63 -6.80 23.17
C ASN A 116 -1.59 -5.63 23.42
N SER A 117 -1.54 -4.99 24.59
CA SER A 117 -2.43 -3.85 24.90
C SER A 117 -2.13 -2.60 24.08
N THR A 118 -0.90 -2.45 23.60
CA THR A 118 -0.46 -1.29 22.80
C THR A 118 -0.43 -1.57 21.29
N ASN A 119 -0.79 -2.78 20.85
CA ASN A 119 -0.60 -3.23 19.47
C ASN A 119 0.84 -2.99 18.96
N GLY A 120 1.83 -3.26 19.82
CA GLY A 120 3.25 -3.08 19.50
C GLY A 120 3.75 -1.63 19.52
N ARG A 121 2.92 -0.66 19.91
CA ARG A 121 3.33 0.75 20.04
C ARG A 121 3.82 1.02 21.46
N ILE A 122 5.04 0.61 21.75
CA ILE A 122 5.67 0.83 23.06
C ILE A 122 6.63 2.01 22.96
N SER A 123 6.55 2.94 23.91
CA SER A 123 7.54 4.01 24.08
C SER A 123 8.42 3.77 25.30
N PHE A 124 9.68 4.22 25.22
CA PHE A 124 10.60 4.16 26.36
C PHE A 124 10.09 4.92 27.58
N LYS A 125 9.35 6.01 27.36
CA LYS A 125 8.71 6.77 28.44
C LYS A 125 7.71 5.91 29.20
N GLU A 126 6.83 5.20 28.49
CA GLU A 126 5.85 4.30 29.11
C GLU A 126 6.54 3.20 29.91
N VAL A 127 7.61 2.60 29.37
CA VAL A 127 8.40 1.59 30.09
C VAL A 127 9.08 2.18 31.34
N LEU A 128 9.59 3.41 31.26
CA LEU A 128 10.26 4.08 32.39
C LEU A 128 9.28 4.48 33.50
N ASP A 129 8.16 5.10 33.12
CA ASP A 129 7.08 5.46 34.05
C ASP A 129 6.55 4.19 34.72
N PHE A 130 6.47 3.10 33.97
CA PHE A 130 6.08 1.78 34.45
C PHE A 130 7.07 1.20 35.48
N GLN A 131 8.38 1.22 35.22
CA GLN A 131 9.40 0.73 36.18
C GLN A 131 9.42 1.51 37.49
N LYS A 132 9.03 2.78 37.49
CA LYS A 132 8.95 3.62 38.68
C LYS A 132 7.66 3.44 39.50
N SER A 133 6.67 2.76 38.93
CA SER A 133 5.36 2.53 39.56
C SER A 133 5.27 1.22 40.36
N VAL A 134 6.33 0.41 40.33
CA VAL A 134 6.47 -0.90 41.01
C VAL A 134 7.37 -0.77 42.23
#